data_AF-A0A662G074-F1
#
_entry.id   AF-A0A662G074-F1
#
_cell.length_a   1.000
_cell.length_b   1.000
_cell.length_c   1.000
_cell.angle_alpha   90.00
_cell.angle_beta   90.00
_cell.angle_gamma   90.00
#
_symmetry.space_group_name_H-M   'P 1'
#
loop_
_entity.id
_entity.type
_entity.pdbx_description
1 polymer ?
#
loop_
_entity_poly.entity_id
_entity_poly.type
_entity_poly.pdbx_seq_one_letter_code
_entity_poly.pdbx_strand_id
1 'polypeptide(L)'
;MVIIDNKGIIRDIKNKHFPEIISHGFPKEKARTIRREATAQLVKYARDHGAKYYVVERLSRPKPKGSKSAKRKQSKMALREFIQQMEVLVPKVGGILIKVNPAYSSVSARIIAEDLGLDIHTASAYIIALRGLKRYRKLQNDTDSRN
;
A
#
# COMPACT_ATOMS: atom_id res chain seq x y z
N MET A 1 6.08 -3.18 -3.30
CA MET A 1 6.18 -1.88 -2.60
C MET A 1 6.98 -0.95 -3.47
N VAL A 2 6.61 0.33 -3.55
CA VAL A 2 7.33 1.34 -4.34
C VAL A 2 7.72 2.49 -3.43
N ILE A 3 8.98 2.94 -3.52
CA ILE A 3 9.51 4.12 -2.84
C ILE A 3 9.70 5.20 -3.90
N ILE A 4 9.14 6.37 -3.66
CA ILE A 4 9.28 7.54 -4.54
C ILE A 4 9.89 8.70 -3.76
N ASP A 5 10.55 9.60 -4.46
CA ASP A 5 11.02 10.86 -3.88
C ASP A 5 9.93 11.94 -3.87
N ASN A 6 10.31 13.13 -3.38
CA ASN A 6 9.44 14.30 -3.35
C ASN A 6 9.09 14.86 -4.73
N LYS A 7 9.76 14.46 -5.82
CA LYS A 7 9.44 14.81 -7.21
C LYS A 7 8.50 13.79 -7.86
N GLY A 8 8.28 12.66 -7.21
CA GLY A 8 7.47 11.56 -7.72
C GLY A 8 8.27 10.52 -8.50
N ILE A 9 9.60 10.57 -8.48
CA ILE A 9 10.47 9.64 -9.18
C ILE A 9 10.63 8.37 -8.35
N ILE A 10 10.51 7.20 -8.99
CA ILE A 10 10.76 5.90 -8.34
C ILE A 10 12.23 5.83 -7.94
N ARG A 11 12.47 5.61 -6.66
CA ARG A 11 13.80 5.40 -6.08
C ARG A 11 14.11 3.94 -5.83
N ASP A 12 13.09 3.15 -5.51
CA ASP A 12 13.25 1.72 -5.36
C ASP A 12 11.90 0.97 -5.44
N ILE A 13 11.97 -0.31 -5.81
CA ILE A 13 10.85 -1.25 -5.86
C ILE A 13 11.24 -2.51 -5.10
N LYS A 14 10.48 -2.84 -4.06
CA LYS A 14 10.67 -4.08 -3.29
C LYS A 14 9.42 -4.94 -3.29
N ASN A 15 9.52 -6.11 -3.90
CA ASN A 15 8.47 -7.11 -3.92
C ASN A 15 8.89 -8.33 -3.08
N LYS A 16 7.95 -8.86 -2.29
CA LYS A 16 8.13 -10.10 -1.53
C LYS A 16 7.15 -11.13 -2.02
N HIS A 17 7.67 -12.26 -2.49
CA HIS A 17 6.90 -13.38 -2.98
C HIS A 17 6.91 -14.49 -1.92
N PHE A 18 5.75 -15.10 -1.68
CA PHE A 18 5.58 -16.19 -0.71
C PHE A 18 4.81 -17.36 -1.37
N PRO A 19 5.43 -18.09 -2.31
CA PRO A 19 4.77 -19.17 -3.02
C PRO A 19 4.25 -20.27 -2.08
N GLU A 20 4.96 -20.54 -0.98
CA GLU A 20 4.61 -21.55 0.02
C GLU A 20 3.30 -21.25 0.78
N ILE A 21 2.89 -19.99 0.88
CA ILE A 21 1.64 -19.60 1.56
C ILE A 21 0.41 -20.01 0.72
N ILE A 22 0.59 -20.19 -0.59
CA ILE A 22 -0.48 -20.46 -1.55
C ILE A 22 -0.71 -21.98 -1.71
N SER A 23 0.17 -22.82 -1.14
CA SER A 23 0.04 -24.28 -1.25
C SER A 23 -1.22 -24.80 -0.53
N HIS A 24 -1.87 -25.78 -1.14
CA HIS A 24 -3.05 -26.42 -0.54
C HIS A 24 -2.69 -27.00 0.84
N GLY A 25 -3.50 -26.72 1.86
CA GLY A 25 -3.29 -27.20 3.24
C GLY A 25 -2.38 -26.33 4.11
N PHE A 26 -1.88 -25.18 3.62
CA PHE A 26 -1.05 -24.30 4.44
C PHE A 26 -1.87 -23.66 5.60
N PRO A 27 -1.40 -23.73 6.86
CA PRO A 27 -2.15 -23.20 7.99
C PRO A 27 -2.39 -21.69 7.90
N LYS A 28 -3.65 -21.27 8.05
CA LYS A 28 -4.06 -19.86 7.93
C LYS A 28 -3.36 -18.92 8.92
N GLU A 29 -3.16 -19.38 10.16
CA GLU A 29 -2.46 -18.57 11.18
C GLU A 29 -0.98 -18.41 10.84
N LYS A 30 -0.31 -19.47 10.35
CA LYS A 30 1.07 -19.40 9.87
C LYS A 30 1.19 -18.42 8.70
N ALA A 31 0.23 -18.44 7.77
CA ALA A 31 0.17 -17.49 6.65
C ALA A 31 -0.03 -16.05 7.13
N ARG A 32 -0.76 -15.85 8.23
CA ARG A 32 -0.94 -14.52 8.84
C ARG A 32 0.36 -14.03 9.47
N THR A 33 1.08 -14.88 10.19
CA THR A 33 2.37 -14.54 10.81
C THR A 33 3.41 -14.15 9.77
N ILE A 34 3.59 -14.95 8.72
CA ILE A 34 4.56 -14.64 7.65
C ILE A 34 4.22 -13.31 6.98
N ARG A 35 2.95 -13.07 6.65
CA ARG A 35 2.52 -11.77 6.07
C ARG A 35 2.78 -10.60 7.01
N ARG A 36 2.62 -10.79 8.31
CA ARG A 36 2.92 -9.76 9.31
C ARG A 36 4.41 -9.46 9.37
N GLU A 37 5.26 -10.47 9.48
CA GLU A 37 6.71 -10.31 9.48
C GLU A 37 7.21 -9.67 8.19
N ALA A 38 6.66 -10.09 7.05
CA ALA A 38 6.95 -9.53 5.75
C ALA A 38 6.68 -8.02 5.71
N THR A 39 5.52 -7.60 6.23
CA THR A 39 5.11 -6.20 6.31
C THR A 39 6.02 -5.40 7.24
N ALA A 40 6.38 -5.95 8.41
CA ALA A 40 7.31 -5.30 9.34
C ALA A 40 8.69 -5.05 8.71
N GLN A 41 9.21 -6.06 8.00
CA GLN A 41 10.47 -5.93 7.28
C GLN A 41 10.38 -4.91 6.13
N LEU A 42 9.25 -4.81 5.43
CA LEU A 42 9.05 -3.78 4.39
C LEU A 42 9.02 -2.36 4.97
N VAL A 43 8.38 -2.17 6.13
CA VAL A 43 8.39 -0.88 6.83
C VAL A 43 9.80 -0.51 7.25
N LYS A 44 10.55 -1.45 7.84
CA LYS A 44 11.97 -1.23 8.19
C LYS A 44 12.81 -0.90 6.95
N TYR A 45 12.63 -1.64 5.87
CA TYR A 45 13.33 -1.40 4.61
C TYR A 45 13.07 0.01 4.08
N ALA A 46 11.81 0.45 4.03
CA ALA A 46 11.47 1.79 3.58
C ALA A 46 12.10 2.88 4.48
N ARG A 47 12.09 2.68 5.81
CA ARG A 47 12.79 3.56 6.76
C ARG A 47 14.28 3.65 6.44
N ASP A 48 14.93 2.52 6.19
CA ASP A 48 16.35 2.46 5.88
C ASP A 48 16.69 3.16 4.56
N HIS A 49 15.70 3.31 3.66
CA HIS A 49 15.77 4.10 2.43
C HIS A 49 15.36 5.58 2.64
N GLY A 50 15.22 6.04 3.88
CA GLY A 50 14.87 7.42 4.21
C GLY A 50 13.39 7.77 4.06
N ALA A 51 12.50 6.78 3.91
CA ALA A 51 11.07 7.06 3.77
C ALA A 51 10.46 7.58 5.08
N LYS A 52 10.03 8.84 5.07
CA LYS A 52 9.29 9.48 6.17
C LYS A 52 7.78 9.23 6.09
N TYR A 53 7.23 9.13 4.88
CA TYR A 53 5.78 9.03 4.63
C TYR A 53 5.43 7.67 4.04
N TYR A 54 4.42 7.02 4.62
CA TYR A 54 3.94 5.70 4.22
C TYR A 54 2.52 5.83 3.72
N VAL A 55 2.26 5.39 2.48
CA VAL A 55 0.96 5.60 1.84
C VAL A 55 0.22 4.29 1.66
N VAL A 56 -1.01 4.22 2.15
CA VAL A 56 -1.90 3.05 2.00
C VAL A 56 -3.28 3.46 1.53
N GLU A 57 -4.00 2.55 0.87
CA GLU A 57 -5.40 2.80 0.49
C GLU A 57 -6.33 2.74 1.71
N ARG A 58 -7.35 3.59 1.72
CA ARG A 58 -8.48 3.47 2.64
C ARG A 58 -9.39 2.32 2.23
N LEU A 59 -9.96 1.64 3.22
CA LEU A 59 -11.07 0.73 2.98
C LEU A 59 -12.26 1.48 2.38
N SER A 60 -12.76 1.05 1.22
CA SER A 60 -14.03 1.54 0.68
C SER A 60 -15.23 0.91 1.42
N ARG A 61 -16.26 1.72 1.70
CA ARG A 61 -17.52 1.28 2.32
C ARG A 61 -18.11 0.04 1.60
N PRO A 62 -18.75 -0.89 2.32
CA PRO A 62 -19.34 -2.08 1.72
C PRO A 62 -20.56 -1.72 0.86
N LYS A 63 -20.65 -2.28 -0.35
CA LYS A 63 -21.94 -2.61 -0.97
C LYS A 63 -22.10 -4.14 -0.88
N PRO A 64 -23.16 -4.70 -0.25
CA PRO A 64 -23.40 -6.15 -0.20
C PRO A 64 -24.02 -6.63 -1.54
N LYS A 65 -24.01 -7.89 -2.03
CA LYS A 65 -24.15 -9.26 -1.47
C LYS A 65 -23.42 -10.32 -2.38
N GLY A 66 -23.36 -11.62 -1.98
CA GLY A 66 -23.23 -12.79 -2.89
C GLY A 66 -21.84 -13.28 -3.39
N SER A 67 -21.81 -14.17 -4.40
CA SER A 67 -20.62 -14.68 -5.13
C SER A 67 -19.71 -13.55 -5.67
N LYS A 68 -18.41 -13.81 -5.99
CA LYS A 68 -17.31 -12.81 -6.16
C LYS A 68 -17.14 -11.84 -4.97
N SER A 69 -18.22 -11.33 -4.41
CA SER A 69 -18.38 -10.58 -3.16
C SER A 69 -17.82 -11.32 -1.94
N ALA A 70 -17.92 -12.66 -1.87
CA ALA A 70 -17.23 -13.44 -0.83
C ALA A 70 -15.70 -13.30 -0.90
N LYS A 71 -15.11 -13.45 -2.09
CA LYS A 71 -13.67 -13.20 -2.34
C LYS A 71 -13.30 -11.74 -2.05
N ARG A 72 -14.20 -10.81 -2.37
CA ARG A 72 -14.06 -9.38 -2.04
C ARG A 72 -14.08 -9.12 -0.54
N LYS A 73 -14.92 -9.82 0.23
CA LYS A 73 -15.01 -9.71 1.70
C LYS A 73 -13.74 -10.23 2.37
N GLN A 74 -13.20 -11.37 1.91
CA GLN A 74 -11.91 -11.89 2.40
C GLN A 74 -10.74 -10.95 2.08
N SER A 75 -10.70 -10.40 0.86
CA SER A 75 -9.68 -9.42 0.46
C SER A 75 -9.76 -8.13 1.27
N LYS A 76 -10.97 -7.66 1.59
CA LYS A 76 -11.18 -6.51 2.47
C LYS A 76 -10.77 -6.77 3.91
N MET A 77 -10.96 -7.99 4.41
CA MET A 77 -10.49 -8.39 5.74
C MET A 77 -8.96 -8.37 5.79
N ALA A 78 -8.29 -8.93 4.79
CA ALA A 78 -6.84 -8.88 4.67
C ALA A 78 -6.31 -7.43 4.55
N LEU A 79 -6.98 -6.57 3.77
CA LEU A 79 -6.62 -5.15 3.66
C LEU A 79 -6.81 -4.41 4.99
N ARG A 80 -7.87 -4.72 5.75
CA ARG A 80 -8.09 -4.15 7.09
C ARG A 80 -6.98 -4.54 8.05
N GLU A 81 -6.64 -5.83 8.10
CA GLU A 81 -5.54 -6.34 8.93
C GLU A 81 -4.20 -5.68 8.56
N PHE A 82 -3.93 -5.53 7.26
CA PHE A 82 -2.75 -4.83 6.77
C PHE A 82 -2.71 -3.36 7.23
N ILE A 83 -3.82 -2.62 7.08
CA ILE A 83 -3.89 -1.21 7.51
C ILE A 83 -3.68 -1.09 9.02
N GLN A 84 -4.33 -1.94 9.82
CA GLN A 84 -4.14 -1.95 11.28
C GLN A 84 -2.67 -2.21 11.65
N GLN A 85 -2.02 -3.13 10.94
CA GLN A 85 -0.61 -3.40 11.16
C GLN A 85 0.26 -2.18 10.81
N MET A 86 -0.02 -1.51 9.69
CA MET A 86 0.68 -0.30 9.27
C MET A 86 0.50 0.86 10.27
N GLU A 87 -0.69 1.01 10.85
CA GLU A 87 -0.97 2.00 11.92
C GLU A 87 -0.08 1.80 13.15
N VAL A 88 0.34 0.56 13.43
CA VAL A 88 1.24 0.25 14.55
C VAL A 88 2.71 0.36 14.14
N LEU A 89 3.08 -0.18 12.98
CA LEU A 89 4.48 -0.28 12.55
C LEU A 89 5.08 1.06 12.13
N VAL A 90 4.31 1.87 11.41
CA VAL A 90 4.82 3.13 10.84
C VAL A 90 5.23 4.13 11.93
N PRO A 91 4.42 4.39 12.98
CA PRO A 91 4.84 5.26 14.07
C PRO A 91 6.05 4.71 14.84
N LYS A 92 6.17 3.38 14.99
CA LYS A 92 7.32 2.74 15.66
C LYS A 92 8.66 3.01 14.97
N VAL A 93 8.64 3.30 13.66
CA VAL A 93 9.84 3.68 12.90
C VAL A 93 9.97 5.19 12.68
N GLY A 94 9.18 6.01 13.39
CA GLY A 94 9.18 7.47 13.24
C GLY A 94 8.52 7.96 11.94
N GLY A 95 7.78 7.09 11.24
CA GLY A 95 7.11 7.43 10.00
C GLY A 95 5.71 8.01 10.20
N ILE A 96 5.18 8.62 9.13
CA ILE A 96 3.83 9.18 9.08
C ILE A 96 2.97 8.37 8.11
N LEU A 97 1.88 7.80 8.60
CA LEU A 97 0.94 7.03 7.78
C LEU A 97 -0.10 7.94 7.10
N ILE A 98 -0.13 7.93 5.77
CA ILE A 98 -1.09 8.66 4.95
C ILE A 98 -2.05 7.65 4.31
N LYS A 99 -3.35 7.80 4.61
CA LYS A 99 -4.40 6.98 3.99
C LYS A 99 -5.06 7.75 2.85
N VAL A 100 -4.95 7.24 1.62
CA VAL A 100 -5.53 7.85 0.41
C VAL A 100 -6.80 7.15 -0.05
N ASN A 101 -7.60 7.83 -0.86
CA ASN A 101 -8.76 7.18 -1.48
C ASN A 101 -8.30 6.07 -2.42
N PRO A 102 -9.01 4.92 -2.43
CA PRO A 102 -8.61 3.80 -3.25
C PRO A 102 -8.47 4.16 -4.72
N ALA A 103 -7.49 3.53 -5.37
CA ALA A 103 -7.11 3.71 -6.76
C ALA A 103 -7.61 2.56 -7.65
N TYR A 104 -8.75 1.95 -7.31
CA TYR A 104 -9.34 0.79 -8.01
C TYR A 104 -9.74 1.00 -9.49
N SER A 105 -9.12 1.91 -10.24
CA SER A 105 -9.17 1.94 -11.69
C SER A 105 -8.00 1.12 -12.24
N SER A 106 -8.20 -0.19 -12.36
CA SER A 106 -7.28 -1.10 -13.04
C SER A 106 -6.99 -0.70 -14.50
N VAL A 107 -7.80 0.18 -15.09
CA VAL A 107 -7.56 0.78 -16.41
C VAL A 107 -6.39 1.77 -16.35
N SER A 108 -6.45 2.79 -15.50
CA SER A 108 -5.35 3.76 -15.36
C SER A 108 -4.06 3.10 -14.87
N ALA A 109 -4.15 2.10 -13.99
CA ALA A 109 -2.98 1.34 -13.55
C ALA A 109 -2.32 0.55 -14.68
N ARG A 110 -3.10 0.07 -15.65
CA ARG A 110 -2.58 -0.71 -16.79
C ARG A 110 -1.93 0.17 -17.84
N ILE A 111 -2.53 1.31 -18.15
CA ILE A 111 -1.92 2.30 -19.06
C ILE A 111 -0.58 2.75 -18.50
N ILE A 112 -0.54 3.14 -17.22
CA ILE A 112 0.71 3.55 -16.55
C ILE A 112 1.70 2.38 -16.42
N ALA A 113 1.23 1.14 -16.27
CA ALA A 113 2.09 -0.04 -16.25
C ALA A 113 2.77 -0.27 -17.60
N GLU A 114 2.02 -0.17 -18.70
CA GLU A 114 2.53 -0.32 -20.06
C GLU A 114 3.52 0.81 -20.40
N ASP A 115 3.16 2.07 -20.13
CA ASP A 115 3.99 3.23 -20.41
C ASP A 115 5.32 3.22 -19.64
N LEU A 116 5.33 2.65 -18.42
CA LEU A 116 6.50 2.61 -17.54
C LEU A 116 7.22 1.25 -17.53
N GLY A 117 6.73 0.27 -18.28
CA GLY A 117 7.25 -1.11 -18.26
C GLY A 117 7.17 -1.79 -16.87
N LEU A 118 6.20 -1.41 -16.04
CA LEU A 118 6.03 -1.92 -14.68
C LEU A 118 4.97 -3.03 -14.63
N ASP A 119 5.09 -3.97 -13.69
CA ASP A 119 3.99 -4.88 -13.42
C ASP A 119 2.78 -4.13 -12.81
N ILE A 120 1.59 -4.67 -13.00
CA ILE A 120 0.34 -4.02 -12.58
C ILE A 120 0.27 -3.71 -11.08
N HIS A 121 0.91 -4.51 -10.22
CA HIS A 121 0.92 -4.29 -8.79
C HIS A 121 1.88 -3.17 -8.41
N THR A 122 3.05 -3.13 -9.05
CA THR A 122 4.02 -2.03 -8.90
C THR A 122 3.45 -0.71 -9.43
N ALA A 123 2.82 -0.71 -10.62
CA ALA A 123 2.16 0.47 -11.17
C ALA A 123 1.02 0.97 -10.26
N SER A 124 0.20 0.05 -9.71
CA SER A 124 -0.83 0.41 -8.74
C SER A 124 -0.24 1.04 -7.48
N ALA A 125 0.85 0.48 -6.93
CA ALA A 125 1.52 1.03 -5.76
C ALA A 125 2.14 2.41 -6.05
N TYR A 126 2.69 2.60 -7.24
CA TYR A 126 3.23 3.88 -7.69
C TYR A 126 2.14 4.97 -7.76
N ILE A 127 0.98 4.67 -8.33
CA ILE A 127 -0.16 5.59 -8.38
C ILE A 127 -0.63 5.98 -6.97
N ILE A 128 -0.69 5.02 -6.05
CA ILE A 128 -1.04 5.28 -4.65
C ILE A 128 -0.02 6.23 -4.01
N ALA A 129 1.26 6.00 -4.23
CA ALA A 129 2.34 6.85 -3.72
C ALA A 129 2.24 8.29 -4.27
N LEU A 130 2.02 8.46 -5.58
CA LEU A 130 1.80 9.78 -6.21
C LEU A 130 0.59 10.51 -5.63
N ARG A 131 -0.52 9.80 -5.36
CA ARG A 131 -1.69 10.38 -4.69
C ARG A 131 -1.38 10.84 -3.28
N GLY A 132 -0.56 10.08 -2.55
CA GLY A 132 -0.07 10.46 -1.22
C GLY A 132 0.76 11.74 -1.28
N LEU A 133 1.71 11.81 -2.23
CA LEU A 133 2.54 12.99 -2.46
C LEU A 133 1.71 14.24 -2.80
N LYS A 134 0.74 14.11 -3.71
CA LYS A 134 -0.17 15.22 -4.07
C LYS A 134 -0.97 15.72 -2.87
N ARG A 135 -1.47 14.79 -2.03
CA ARG A 135 -2.20 15.15 -0.80
C ARG A 135 -1.30 15.86 0.21
N TYR A 136 -0.07 15.38 0.40
CA TYR A 136 0.90 16.02 1.28
C TYR A 136 1.21 17.45 0.84
N ARG A 137 1.53 17.66 -0.45
CA ARG A 137 1.79 18.99 -1.01
C ARG A 137 0.62 19.95 -0.81
N LYS A 138 -0.63 19.50 -1.03
CA LYS A 138 -1.81 20.33 -0.81
C LYS A 138 -1.93 20.79 0.65
N LEU A 139 -1.70 19.88 1.61
CA LEU A 139 -1.79 20.20 3.03
C LEU A 139 -0.71 21.19 3.50
N GLN A 140 0.50 21.14 2.90
CA GLN A 140 1.54 22.13 3.19
C GLN A 140 1.12 23.52 2.69
N ASN A 141 0.70 23.61 1.42
CA ASN A 141 0.27 24.89 0.83
C ASN A 141 -0.92 25.52 1.58
N ASP A 142 -1.89 24.71 2.04
CA ASP A 142 -3.05 25.19 2.81
C ASP A 142 -2.65 25.68 4.23
N THR A 143 -1.52 25.21 4.76
CA THR A 143 -0.97 25.64 6.06
C THR A 143 -0.20 26.94 5.92
N ASP A 144 0.60 27.05 4.86
CA ASP A 144 1.39 28.25 4.58
C ASP A 144 0.53 29.46 4.18
N SER A 145 -0.67 29.23 3.61
CA SER A 145 -1.61 30.30 3.27
C SER A 145 -2.43 30.84 4.45
N ARG A 146 -2.28 30.26 5.65
CA ARG A 146 -3.03 30.65 6.87
C ARG A 146 -2.17 31.33 7.93
N ASN A 147 -0.85 31.39 7.71
CA ASN A 147 0.11 32.16 8.50
C ASN A 147 0.53 33.40 7.70
#